data_AF-A0A525JVT0-F1
#
_entry.id   AF-A0A525JVT0-F1
#
_cell.length_a   1.000
_cell.length_b   1.000
_cell.length_c   1.000
_cell.angle_alpha   90.00
_cell.angle_beta   90.00
_cell.angle_gamma   90.00
#
_symmetry.space_group_name_H-M   'P 1'
#
loop_
_entity.id
_entity.type
_entity.pdbx_description
1 polymer ?
#
loop_
_entity_poly.entity_id
_entity_poly.type
_entity_poly.pdbx_seq_one_letter_code
_entity_poly.pdbx_strand_id
1 'polypeptide(L)'
;MFGVHGIGGLTGTLLAGVLAVGAVSASPEIPRGVSGLLEGNPQQLLAQIYGVAVTLAWSGIMTFIILKLIGAMVRLRVNGEDEMIGLDVSQHGEALQ
;
A
#
# COMPACT_ATOMS: atom_id res chain seq x y z
N MET A 1 -5.36 -6.53 -5.09
CA MET A 1 -4.67 -5.42 -4.40
C MET A 1 -3.54 -5.90 -3.49
N PHE A 2 -3.79 -6.66 -2.41
CA PHE A 2 -2.75 -6.98 -1.42
C PHE A 2 -1.50 -7.68 -1.98
N GLY A 3 -1.64 -8.75 -2.78
CA GLY A 3 -0.48 -9.48 -3.32
C GLY A 3 0.40 -8.67 -4.28
N VAL A 4 -0.21 -7.90 -5.20
CA VAL A 4 0.56 -7.13 -6.19
C VAL A 4 1.01 -5.78 -5.63
N HIS A 5 0.14 -5.06 -4.93
CA HIS A 5 0.43 -3.69 -4.49
C HIS A 5 1.04 -3.67 -3.08
N GLY A 6 0.47 -4.44 -2.14
CA GLY A 6 0.99 -4.51 -0.76
C GLY A 6 2.34 -5.21 -0.70
N ILE A 7 2.41 -6.47 -1.14
CA ILE A 7 3.66 -7.25 -1.11
C ILE A 7 4.64 -6.74 -2.18
N GLY A 8 4.17 -6.39 -3.38
CA GLY A 8 5.03 -5.81 -4.41
C GLY A 8 5.62 -4.46 -4.01
N GLY A 9 4.80 -3.57 -3.42
CA GLY A 9 5.26 -2.28 -2.91
C GLY A 9 6.27 -2.42 -1.76
N LEU A 10 6.01 -3.32 -0.81
CA LEU A 10 6.95 -3.63 0.28
C LEU A 10 8.29 -4.12 -0.28
N THR A 11 8.25 -5.14 -1.14
CA THR A 11 9.46 -5.73 -1.75
C THR A 11 10.25 -4.68 -2.51
N GLY A 12 9.59 -3.88 -3.36
CA GLY A 12 10.23 -2.80 -4.11
C GLY A 12 10.87 -1.73 -3.21
N THR A 13 10.18 -1.35 -2.12
CA THR A 13 10.68 -0.34 -1.18
C THR A 13 11.94 -0.81 -0.45
N LEU A 14 11.98 -2.08 -0.01
CA LEU A 14 13.16 -2.67 0.62
C LEU A 14 14.31 -2.80 -0.38
N LEU A 15 14.02 -3.24 -1.61
CA LEU A 15 15.03 -3.35 -2.67
C LEU A 15 15.60 -1.98 -3.06
N ALA A 16 14.80 -0.91 -3.06
CA ALA A 16 15.33 0.45 -3.22
C ALA A 16 16.35 0.80 -2.12
N GLY A 17 16.12 0.33 -0.89
CA GLY A 17 17.07 0.48 0.22
C GLY A 17 18.41 -0.23 0.00
N VAL A 18 18.39 -1.32 -0.76
CA VAL A 18 19.57 -2.12 -1.08
C VAL A 18 20.29 -1.63 -2.33
N LEU A 19 19.52 -1.36 -3.39
CA LEU A 19 19.98 -1.20 -4.77
C LEU A 19 20.07 0.26 -5.22
N ALA A 20 19.71 1.24 -4.38
CA ALA A 20 19.83 2.64 -4.78
C ALA A 20 21.27 2.99 -5.19
N VAL A 21 21.38 3.69 -6.31
CA VAL A 21 22.64 4.15 -6.91
C VAL A 21 22.64 5.67 -6.85
N GLY A 22 23.63 6.26 -6.17
CA GLY A 22 23.70 7.70 -5.94
C GLY A 22 23.68 8.49 -7.25
N ALA A 23 24.42 8.03 -8.26
CA ALA A 23 24.46 8.66 -9.58
C ALA A 23 23.09 8.73 -10.28
N VAL A 24 22.17 7.81 -10.00
CA VAL A 24 20.83 7.77 -10.61
C VAL A 24 19.87 8.79 -9.98
N SER A 25 20.10 9.13 -8.72
CA SER A 25 19.24 10.04 -7.94
C SER A 25 19.90 11.40 -7.67
N ALA A 26 21.06 11.67 -8.26
CA ALA A 26 21.77 12.93 -8.10
C ALA A 26 20.97 14.10 -8.70
N SER A 27 20.89 15.19 -7.94
CA SER A 27 20.22 16.44 -8.33
C SER A 27 21.04 17.65 -7.87
N PRO A 28 20.74 18.87 -8.31
CA PRO A 28 21.39 20.07 -7.78
C PRO A 28 21.29 20.20 -6.25
N GLU A 29 20.19 19.74 -5.65
CA GLU A 29 19.95 19.75 -4.21
C GLU A 29 20.67 18.61 -3.49
N ILE A 30 20.87 17.47 -4.16
CA ILE A 30 21.58 16.30 -3.64
C ILE A 30 22.65 15.88 -4.66
N PRO A 31 23.82 16.56 -4.70
CA PRO A 31 24.80 16.38 -5.77
C PRO A 31 25.39 14.97 -5.89
N ARG A 32 25.35 14.17 -4.81
CA ARG A 32 25.79 12.76 -4.80
C ARG A 32 24.63 11.76 -4.91
N GLY A 33 23.40 12.25 -4.96
CA GLY A 33 22.19 11.45 -4.82
C GLY A 33 22.13 10.65 -3.53
N VAL A 34 21.26 9.64 -3.55
CA VAL A 34 21.02 8.71 -2.46
C VAL A 34 21.50 7.32 -2.86
N SER A 35 22.50 6.83 -2.13
CA SER A 35 23.05 5.48 -2.29
C SER A 35 22.33 4.47 -1.39
N GLY A 36 22.26 3.23 -1.82
CA GLY A 36 21.72 2.09 -1.07
C GLY A 36 22.82 1.29 -0.36
N LEU A 37 22.41 0.17 0.25
CA LEU A 37 23.32 -0.72 0.97
C LEU A 37 24.52 -1.18 0.13
N LEU A 38 24.30 -1.52 -1.14
CA LEU A 38 25.39 -2.04 -2.01
C LEU A 38 26.42 -0.97 -2.38
N GLU A 39 26.08 0.31 -2.29
CA GLU A 39 27.02 1.43 -2.44
C GLU A 39 27.58 1.93 -1.10
N GLY A 40 27.40 1.15 -0.03
CA GLY A 40 27.99 1.45 1.29
C GLY A 40 27.14 2.35 2.18
N ASN A 41 25.85 2.55 1.87
CA ASN A 41 24.92 3.30 2.72
C ASN A 41 23.87 2.40 3.39
N PRO A 42 24.20 1.69 4.49
CA PRO A 42 23.26 0.83 5.20
C PRO A 42 22.09 1.59 5.84
N GLN A 43 22.26 2.89 6.11
CA GLN A 43 21.20 3.73 6.67
C GLN A 43 20.00 3.81 5.72
N GLN A 44 20.21 3.70 4.41
CA GLN A 44 19.11 3.73 3.45
C GLN A 44 18.18 2.52 3.61
N LEU A 45 18.70 1.30 3.76
CA LEU A 45 17.86 0.13 4.01
C LEU A 45 17.07 0.26 5.32
N LEU A 46 17.70 0.78 6.38
CA LEU A 46 17.02 1.01 7.66
C LEU A 46 15.90 2.04 7.54
N ALA A 47 16.12 3.13 6.78
CA ALA A 47 15.09 4.13 6.50
C ALA A 47 13.90 3.52 5.74
N GLN A 48 14.17 2.66 4.75
CA GLN A 48 13.11 1.97 4.00
C GLN A 48 12.32 0.98 4.86
N ILE A 49 12.99 0.21 5.73
CA ILE A 49 12.32 -0.68 6.70
C ILE A 49 11.41 0.13 7.62
N TYR A 50 11.91 1.25 8.16
CA TYR A 50 11.11 2.13 9.00
C TYR A 50 9.88 2.68 8.24
N GLY A 51 10.07 3.16 7.02
CA GLY A 51 8.97 3.65 6.17
C GLY A 51 7.91 2.58 5.90
N VAL A 52 8.33 1.35 5.59
CA VAL A 52 7.41 0.20 5.42
C VAL A 52 6.65 -0.09 6.71
N ALA A 53 7.32 -0.14 7.86
CA ALA A 53 6.69 -0.43 9.13
C ALA A 53 5.63 0.63 9.49
N VAL A 54 5.97 1.91 9.34
CA VAL A 54 5.07 3.02 9.61
C VAL A 54 3.86 3.00 8.67
N THR A 55 4.09 2.80 7.37
CA THR A 55 2.99 2.79 6.38
C THR A 55 2.06 1.59 6.57
N LEU A 56 2.58 0.40 6.88
CA LEU A 56 1.76 -0.78 7.21
C LEU A 56 0.95 -0.56 8.48
N ALA A 57 1.57 -0.07 9.55
CA ALA A 57 0.89 0.20 10.81
C ALA A 57 -0.20 1.26 10.62
N TRP A 58 0.13 2.38 9.99
CA TRP A 58 -0.82 3.47 9.74
C TRP A 58 -1.99 3.00 8.87
N SER A 59 -1.72 2.45 7.68
CA SER A 59 -2.78 2.03 6.76
C SER A 59 -3.63 0.91 7.35
N GLY A 60 -3.03 -0.08 8.01
CA GLY A 60 -3.75 -1.19 8.63
C GLY A 60 -4.63 -0.74 9.80
N ILE A 61 -4.04 -0.02 10.77
CA ILE A 61 -4.75 0.40 11.99
C ILE A 61 -5.83 1.43 11.65
N MET A 62 -5.50 2.46 10.87
CA MET A 62 -6.47 3.50 10.54
C MET A 62 -7.61 2.96 9.69
N THR A 63 -7.32 2.13 8.69
CA THR A 63 -8.38 1.52 7.87
C THR A 63 -9.26 0.62 8.74
N PHE A 64 -8.68 -0.17 9.65
CA PHE A 64 -9.45 -0.99 10.58
C PHE A 64 -10.39 -0.15 11.46
N ILE A 65 -9.89 0.95 12.05
CA ILE A 65 -10.70 1.86 12.87
C ILE A 65 -11.84 2.45 12.03
N ILE A 66 -11.53 2.97 10.85
CA ILE A 66 -12.52 3.59 9.95
C ILE A 66 -13.61 2.57 9.59
N LEU A 67 -13.23 1.36 9.17
CA LEU A 67 -14.20 0.31 8.84
C LEU A 67 -15.04 -0.10 10.05
N LYS A 68 -14.48 -0.13 11.26
CA LYS A 68 -15.26 -0.42 12.47
C LYS A 68 -16.25 0.69 12.82
N LEU A 69 -15.84 1.96 12.69
CA LEU A 69 -16.72 3.10 12.93
C LEU A 69 -17.87 3.14 11.92
N ILE A 70 -17.58 2.99 10.63
CA ILE A 70 -18.60 2.94 9.59
C ILE A 70 -19.50 1.71 9.79
N GLY A 71 -18.90 0.55 10.09
CA GLY A 71 -19.61 -0.70 10.35
C GLY A 71 -20.55 -0.68 11.56
N ALA A 72 -20.34 0.26 12.49
CA ALA A 72 -21.26 0.49 13.60
C ALA A 72 -22.49 1.32 13.21
N MET A 73 -22.40 2.11 12.12
CA MET A 73 -23.48 2.97 11.63
C MET A 73 -24.26 2.30 10.49
N VAL A 74 -23.57 1.61 9.57
CA VAL A 74 -24.15 0.99 8.38
C VAL A 74 -23.46 -0.35 8.08
N ARG A 75 -24.16 -1.25 7.38
CA ARG A 75 -23.55 -2.50 6.89
C ARG A 75 -22.58 -2.21 5.75
N LEU A 76 -21.32 -2.61 5.92
CA LEU A 76 -20.27 -2.45 4.91
C LEU A 76 -20.36 -3.42 3.73
N ARG A 77 -21.01 -4.57 3.93
CA ARG A 77 -21.24 -5.62 2.92
C ARG A 77 -22.74 -5.81 2.78
N VAL A 78 -23.20 -5.99 1.53
CA VAL A 78 -24.60 -6.32 1.24
C VAL A 78 -25.00 -7.63 1.93
N ASN A 79 -26.31 -7.88 2.04
CA ASN A 79 -26.78 -9.15 2.57
C ASN A 79 -26.45 -10.31 1.59
N GLY A 80 -26.53 -11.54 2.07
CA GLY A 80 -26.16 -12.71 1.26
C GLY A 80 -27.06 -12.95 0.04
N GLU A 81 -28.33 -12.57 0.11
CA GLU A 81 -29.26 -12.72 -1.02
C GLU A 81 -28.88 -11.77 -2.16
N ASP A 82 -28.62 -10.49 -1.84
CA ASP A 82 -28.15 -9.48 -2.79
C ASP A 82 -26.78 -9.83 -3.38
N GLU A 83 -25.88 -10.41 -2.57
CA GLU A 83 -24.57 -10.87 -3.05
C GLU A 83 -24.70 -12.05 -4.03
N MET A 84 -25.66 -12.95 -3.81
CA MET A 84 -25.92 -14.10 -4.70
C MET A 84 -26.58 -13.69 -6.01
N ILE A 85 -27.55 -12.77 -5.97
CA ILE A 85 -28.25 -12.28 -7.17
C ILE A 85 -27.32 -11.36 -8.00
N GLY A 86 -26.37 -10.69 -7.36
CA GLY A 86 -25.37 -9.82 -7.99
C GLY A 86 -25.59 -8.34 -7.70
N LEU A 87 -24.49 -7.59 -7.57
CA LEU A 87 -24.51 -6.15 -7.24
C LEU A 87 -25.07 -5.28 -8.38
N ASP A 88 -24.95 -5.74 -9.63
CA ASP A 88 -25.50 -5.04 -10.80
C ASP A 88 -27.04 -5.00 -10.68
N VAL A 89 -27.68 -6.14 -10.35
CA VAL A 89 -29.13 -6.21 -10.17
C VAL A 89 -29.55 -5.56 -8.84
N SER A 90 -28.92 -5.94 -7.73
CA SER A 90 -29.38 -5.55 -6.38
C SER A 90 -29.07 -4.09 -6.01
N GLN A 91 -27.99 -3.51 -6.53
CA GLN A 91 -27.57 -2.14 -6.19
C GLN A 91 -27.68 -1.16 -7.35
N HIS A 92 -27.63 -1.62 -8.61
CA HIS A 92 -27.63 -0.75 -9.79
C HIS A 92 -28.88 -0.92 -10.68
N GLY A 93 -29.70 -1.95 -10.45
CA GLY A 93 -30.89 -2.23 -11.25
C GLY A 93 -30.59 -2.65 -12.69
N GLU A 94 -29.36 -3.06 -12.97
CA GLU A 94 -28.90 -3.46 -14.30
C GLU A 94 -29.09 -4.98 -14.45
N ALA A 95 -29.86 -5.39 -15.46
CA ALA A 95 -30.00 -6.79 -15.86
C ALA A 95 -29.87 -6.88 -17.38
N LEU A 96 -29.18 -7.91 -17.86
CA LEU A 96 -29.18 -8.23 -19.30
C LEU A 96 -30.62 -8.58 -19.70
N GLN A 97 -31.17 -7.85 -20.66
CA GLN A 97 -32.45 -8.17 -21.30
C GLN A 97 -32.38 -9.46 -22.11
#